data_AF-A0A2S5R7B2-F1
#
_entry.id   AF-A0A2S5R7B2-F1
#
_cell.length_a   1.000
_cell.length_b   1.000
_cell.length_c   1.000
_cell.angle_alpha   90.00
_cell.angle_beta   90.00
_cell.angle_gamma   90.00
#
_symmetry.space_group_name_H-M   'P 1'
#
loop_
_entity.id
_entity.type
_entity.pdbx_description
1 polymer ?
#
loop_
_entity_poly.entity_id
_entity_poly.type
_entity_poly.pdbx_seq_one_letter_code
_entity_poly.pdbx_strand_id
1 'polypeptide(L)'
;MGQVLHENARTTEAIRREIRDSKKSIGKAAKRFNVNPKTILKWRKREDTKDLPMEPKKIKSTVLSETEEEAIVAFRQLTPYRYQYVLNPLLSQENFFYFLSLVVSYPLQSYLLLLQHLIININTF
;
A
#
# COMPACT_ATOMS: atom_id res chain seq x y z
N MET A 1 -4.53 0.72 17.57
CA MET A 1 -5.31 0.83 16.31
C MET A 1 -6.61 0.06 16.51
N GLY A 2 -7.77 0.70 16.37
CA GLY A 2 -9.07 0.04 16.55
C GLY A 2 -9.32 -1.01 15.48
N GLN A 3 -10.03 -2.09 15.82
CA GLN A 3 -10.46 -3.09 14.84
C GLN A 3 -11.54 -2.46 13.94
N VAL A 4 -11.25 -2.30 12.65
CA VAL A 4 -12.25 -1.89 11.66
C VAL A 4 -13.02 -3.14 11.23
N LEU A 5 -14.26 -3.25 11.68
CA LEU A 5 -15.14 -4.37 11.37
C LEU A 5 -16.20 -3.93 10.37
N HIS A 6 -16.57 -4.84 9.49
CA HIS A 6 -17.75 -4.70 8.65
C HIS A 6 -19.02 -4.64 9.53
N GLU A 7 -20.04 -3.88 9.12
CA GLU A 7 -21.28 -3.71 9.90
C GLU A 7 -21.97 -5.05 10.24
N ASN A 8 -21.97 -5.98 9.29
CA ASN A 8 -22.48 -7.34 9.47
C ASN A 8 -21.53 -8.33 10.19
N ALA A 9 -20.38 -7.88 10.70
CA ALA A 9 -19.43 -8.76 11.38
C ALA A 9 -19.97 -9.20 12.75
N ARG A 10 -20.32 -10.49 12.86
CA ARG A 10 -20.86 -11.06 14.11
C ARG A 10 -19.81 -11.42 15.16
N THR A 11 -18.53 -11.45 14.80
CA THR A 11 -17.44 -11.83 15.70
C THR A 11 -16.35 -10.78 15.71
N THR A 12 -16.22 -10.09 16.84
CA THR A 12 -15.14 -9.14 17.15
C THR A 12 -13.92 -9.88 17.69
N GLU A 13 -12.77 -9.22 17.75
CA GLU A 13 -11.56 -9.78 18.37
C GLU A 13 -11.81 -10.21 19.83
N ALA A 14 -12.56 -9.41 20.61
CA ALA A 14 -12.91 -9.74 21.99
C ALA A 14 -13.72 -11.04 22.09
N ILE A 15 -14.72 -11.22 21.21
CA ILE A 15 -15.52 -12.45 21.15
C ILE A 15 -14.64 -13.64 20.77
N ARG A 16 -13.73 -13.48 19.81
CA ARG A 16 -12.82 -14.55 19.36
C ARG A 16 -11.88 -14.98 20.49
N ARG A 17 -11.35 -14.01 21.26
CA ARG A 17 -10.54 -14.26 22.46
C ARG A 17 -11.31 -15.03 23.52
N GLU A 18 -12.54 -14.60 23.81
CA GLU A 18 -13.40 -15.30 24.76
C GLU A 18 -13.74 -16.73 24.30
N ILE A 19 -14.00 -16.93 22.99
CA ILE A 19 -14.25 -18.25 22.42
C ILE A 19 -13.03 -19.17 22.60
N ARG A 20 -11.84 -18.67 22.28
CA ARG A 20 -10.57 -19.39 22.38
C ARG A 20 -10.28 -19.81 23.81
N ASP A 21 -10.44 -18.90 24.78
CA ASP A 21 -10.12 -19.13 26.19
C ASP A 21 -11.22 -19.93 26.93
N SER A 22 -12.42 -20.07 26.33
CA SER A 22 -13.53 -20.79 26.95
C SER A 22 -13.34 -22.32 26.98
N LYS A 23 -13.55 -22.93 28.15
CA LYS A 23 -13.61 -24.41 28.32
C LYS A 23 -15.03 -25.01 28.16
N LYS A 24 -16.02 -24.20 27.77
CA LYS A 24 -17.43 -24.62 27.64
C LYS A 24 -17.59 -25.67 26.52
N SER A 25 -18.66 -26.46 26.53
CA SER A 25 -18.97 -27.33 25.38
C SER A 25 -19.22 -26.49 24.12
N ILE A 26 -18.89 -27.04 22.95
CA ILE A 26 -19.00 -26.33 21.66
C ILE A 26 -20.44 -25.84 21.43
N GLY A 27 -21.44 -26.68 21.70
CA GLY A 27 -22.85 -26.32 21.54
C GLY A 27 -23.30 -25.18 22.47
N LYS A 28 -22.81 -25.15 23.72
CA LYS A 28 -23.13 -24.08 24.67
C LYS A 28 -22.50 -22.75 24.25
N ALA A 29 -21.27 -22.78 23.74
CA ALA A 29 -20.59 -21.60 23.21
C ALA A 29 -21.27 -21.09 21.93
N ALA A 30 -21.62 -21.99 20.99
CA ALA A 30 -22.30 -21.65 19.75
C ALA A 30 -23.65 -20.95 19.99
N LYS A 31 -24.46 -21.47 20.92
CA LYS A 31 -25.73 -20.85 21.32
C LYS A 31 -25.53 -19.47 21.94
N ARG A 32 -24.55 -19.31 22.84
CA ARG A 32 -24.29 -18.03 23.53
C ARG A 32 -23.89 -16.92 22.56
N PHE A 33 -23.00 -17.22 21.62
CA PHE A 33 -22.50 -16.23 20.67
C PHE A 33 -23.31 -16.17 19.37
N ASN A 34 -24.37 -16.98 19.24
CA ASN A 34 -25.18 -17.11 18.02
C ASN A 34 -24.33 -17.30 16.74
N VAL A 35 -23.36 -18.21 16.82
CA VAL A 35 -22.45 -18.55 15.73
C VAL A 35 -22.47 -20.04 15.43
N ASN A 36 -22.10 -20.40 14.20
CA ASN A 36 -21.95 -21.80 13.79
C ASN A 36 -20.96 -22.54 14.73
N PRO A 37 -21.28 -23.75 15.22
CA PRO A 37 -20.33 -24.60 15.94
C PRO A 37 -18.96 -24.76 15.27
N LYS A 38 -18.91 -24.77 13.93
CA LYS A 38 -17.64 -24.79 13.16
C LYS A 38 -16.79 -23.55 13.43
N THR A 39 -17.40 -22.39 13.63
CA THR A 39 -16.71 -21.14 13.98
C THR A 39 -16.08 -21.22 15.36
N ILE A 40 -16.76 -21.85 16.33
CA ILE A 40 -16.19 -22.09 17.68
C ILE A 40 -14.95 -22.98 17.59
N LEU A 41 -15.06 -24.10 16.86
CA LEU A 41 -13.93 -25.01 16.63
C LEU A 41 -12.77 -24.31 15.93
N LYS A 42 -13.05 -23.51 14.89
CA LYS A 42 -12.04 -22.74 14.15
C LYS A 42 -11.29 -21.80 15.07
N TRP A 43 -11.98 -21.02 15.91
CA TRP A 43 -11.33 -20.04 16.78
C TRP A 43 -10.57 -20.66 17.96
N ARG A 44 -11.01 -21.81 18.48
CA ARG A 44 -10.25 -22.54 19.51
C ARG A 44 -8.94 -23.15 19.00
N LYS A 45 -8.89 -23.50 17.71
CA LYS A 45 -7.69 -24.07 17.08
C LYS A 45 -6.67 -23.02 16.62
N ARG A 46 -7.01 -21.74 16.67
CA ARG A 46 -6.14 -20.65 16.22
C ARG A 46 -5.30 -20.14 17.39
N GLU A 47 -4.02 -19.91 17.12
CA GLU A 47 -3.12 -19.25 18.07
C GLU A 47 -3.49 -17.77 18.24
N ASP A 48 -3.80 -17.08 17.14
CA ASP A 48 -4.11 -15.65 17.14
C ASP A 48 -5.58 -15.33 16.84
N THR A 49 -6.04 -14.22 17.42
CA THR A 49 -7.42 -13.70 17.29
C THR A 49 -7.51 -12.46 16.40
N LYS A 50 -6.34 -11.89 16.07
CA LYS A 50 -6.19 -10.71 15.21
C LYS A 50 -6.44 -11.06 13.75
N ASP A 51 -6.99 -10.09 13.03
CA ASP A 51 -7.09 -10.17 11.58
C ASP A 51 -5.72 -9.79 11.00
N LEU A 52 -5.05 -10.78 10.40
CA LEU A 52 -3.79 -10.55 9.70
C LEU A 52 -4.09 -9.93 8.33
N PRO A 53 -3.22 -9.01 7.85
CA PRO A 53 -3.34 -8.51 6.49
C PRO A 53 -3.27 -9.69 5.52
N MET A 54 -4.16 -9.69 4.53
CA MET A 54 -4.16 -10.70 3.46
C MET A 54 -3.09 -10.42 2.41
N GLU A 55 -2.33 -9.35 2.58
CA GLU A 55 -1.35 -8.86 1.64
C GLU A 55 -0.18 -9.84 1.45
N PRO A 56 0.46 -9.83 0.27
CA PRO A 56 1.69 -10.56 0.05
C PRO A 56 2.76 -10.15 1.07
N LYS A 57 3.46 -11.12 1.66
CA LYS A 57 4.56 -10.85 2.61
C LYS A 57 5.66 -9.96 2.00
N LYS A 58 5.82 -10.02 0.68
CA LYS A 58 6.66 -9.13 -0.10
C LYS A 58 5.80 -8.59 -1.24
N ILE A 59 5.57 -7.29 -1.24
CA ILE A 59 4.97 -6.58 -2.37
C ILE A 59 6.09 -6.49 -3.41
N LYS A 60 5.97 -7.26 -4.48
CA LYS A 60 6.87 -7.21 -5.64
C LYS A 60 6.03 -7.26 -6.89
N SER A 61 6.47 -6.57 -7.93
CA SER A 61 5.84 -6.72 -9.23
C SER A 61 6.09 -8.13 -9.78
N THR A 62 5.14 -8.68 -10.53
CA THR A 62 5.31 -9.98 -11.23
C THR A 62 6.00 -9.82 -12.58
N VAL A 63 6.19 -8.57 -13.03
CA VAL A 63 6.62 -8.23 -14.40
C VAL A 63 8.00 -7.58 -14.42
N LEU A 64 8.32 -6.74 -13.43
CA LEU A 64 9.56 -5.97 -13.40
C LEU A 64 10.62 -6.69 -12.58
N SER A 65 11.86 -6.50 -12.98
CA SER A 65 13.04 -6.86 -12.18
C SER A 65 13.18 -5.92 -10.97
N GLU A 66 13.95 -6.34 -9.96
CA GLU A 66 14.14 -5.56 -8.73
C GLU A 66 14.73 -4.17 -9.00
N THR A 67 15.69 -4.07 -9.95
CA THR A 67 16.32 -2.82 -10.34
C THR A 67 15.36 -1.86 -11.05
N GLU A 68 14.46 -2.38 -11.88
CA GLU A 68 13.43 -1.59 -12.55
C GLU A 68 12.39 -1.07 -11.55
N GLU A 69 12.00 -1.90 -10.57
CA GLU A 69 11.10 -1.51 -9.50
C GLU A 69 11.71 -0.38 -8.64
N GLU A 70 12.98 -0.50 -8.27
CA GLU A 70 13.73 0.55 -7.56
C GLU A 70 13.81 1.86 -8.34
N ALA A 71 14.12 1.79 -9.65
CA ALA A 71 14.16 2.96 -10.52
C ALA A 71 12.80 3.66 -10.59
N ILE A 72 11.72 2.88 -10.71
CA ILE A 72 10.34 3.37 -10.74
C ILE A 72 9.94 4.01 -9.41
N VAL A 73 10.30 3.39 -8.27
CA VAL A 73 10.01 3.95 -6.94
C VAL A 73 10.76 5.26 -6.73
N ALA A 74 12.06 5.32 -7.07
CA ALA A 74 12.85 6.54 -7.00
C ALA A 74 12.23 7.64 -7.89
N PHE A 75 11.85 7.30 -9.11
CA PHE A 75 11.20 8.23 -10.04
C PHE A 75 9.86 8.75 -9.51
N ARG A 76 9.02 7.87 -8.93
CA ARG A 76 7.73 8.23 -8.29
C ARG A 76 7.91 9.23 -7.15
N GLN A 77 8.97 9.10 -6.35
CA GLN A 77 9.22 9.99 -5.21
C GLN A 77 9.71 11.36 -5.66
N LEU A 78 10.50 11.41 -6.74
CA LEU A 78 11.07 12.64 -7.27
C LEU A 78 10.10 13.46 -8.12
N THR A 79 9.02 12.83 -8.63
CA THR A 79 8.09 13.50 -9.53
C THR A 79 6.69 13.62 -8.92
N PRO A 80 6.09 14.82 -8.85
CA PRO A 80 4.74 15.02 -8.33
C PRO A 80 3.64 14.53 -9.31
N TYR A 81 4.02 13.96 -10.46
CA TYR A 81 3.10 13.63 -11.53
C TYR A 81 2.51 12.22 -11.36
N ARG A 82 1.19 12.12 -11.56
CA ARG A 82 0.49 10.83 -11.65
C ARG A 82 1.01 10.07 -12.88
N TYR A 83 1.39 8.80 -12.70
CA TYR A 83 2.00 7.94 -13.74
C TYR A 83 1.34 7.94 -15.11
N GLN A 84 0.02 8.17 -15.16
CA GLN A 84 -0.73 8.28 -16.41
C GLN A 84 -0.19 9.36 -17.36
N TYR A 85 0.48 10.39 -16.84
CA TYR A 85 1.06 11.47 -17.64
C TYR A 85 2.51 11.21 -18.06
N VAL A 86 3.18 10.21 -17.47
CA VAL A 86 4.62 9.97 -17.65
C VAL A 86 4.91 8.83 -18.63
N LEU A 87 4.04 7.80 -18.71
CA LEU A 87 4.27 6.67 -19.61
C LEU A 87 3.79 6.91 -21.05
N ASN A 88 2.85 7.84 -21.27
CA ASN A 88 2.40 8.19 -22.61
C ASN A 88 3.48 8.86 -23.49
N PRO A 89 4.38 9.71 -22.94
CA PRO A 89 5.48 10.28 -23.71
C PRO A 89 6.59 9.31 -24.14
N LEU A 90 6.81 8.23 -23.40
CA LEU A 90 7.93 7.31 -23.64
C LEU A 90 7.60 6.21 -24.68
N LEU A 91 6.33 6.02 -25.02
CA LEU A 91 5.87 4.95 -25.93
C LEU A 91 5.45 5.45 -27.32
N SER A 92 5.52 6.75 -27.61
CA SER A 92 5.22 7.32 -28.94
C SER A 92 6.05 8.56 -29.23
N GLN A 93 6.74 8.59 -30.38
CA GLN A 93 7.56 9.74 -30.81
C GLN A 93 6.76 11.05 -30.93
N GLU A 94 5.43 10.97 -31.07
CA GLU A 94 4.60 12.17 -31.23
C GLU A 94 4.43 12.99 -29.94
N ASN A 95 4.69 12.40 -28.77
CA ASN A 95 4.54 13.07 -27.47
C ASN A 95 5.81 13.78 -26.97
N PHE A 96 6.93 13.66 -27.69
CA PHE A 96 8.17 14.36 -27.37
C PHE A 96 8.02 15.88 -27.50
N PHE A 97 7.23 16.34 -28.48
CA PHE A 97 6.95 17.76 -28.68
C PHE A 97 6.08 18.36 -27.57
N TYR A 98 5.12 17.60 -27.02
CA TYR A 98 4.34 18.04 -25.88
C TYR A 98 5.20 18.17 -24.61
N PHE A 99 6.11 17.22 -24.37
CA PHE A 99 7.05 17.29 -23.25
C PHE A 99 8.00 18.49 -23.38
N LEU A 100 8.57 18.72 -24.56
CA LEU A 100 9.37 19.91 -24.85
C LEU A 100 8.57 21.21 -24.70
N SER A 101 7.32 21.26 -25.14
CA SER A 101 6.49 22.47 -24.99
C SER A 101 6.19 22.80 -23.52
N LEU A 102 6.03 21.78 -22.67
CA LEU A 102 5.81 21.96 -21.24
C LEU A 102 7.09 22.44 -20.53
N VAL A 103 8.25 21.93 -20.94
CA VAL A 103 9.58 22.37 -20.47
C VAL A 103 9.91 23.78 -20.95
N VAL A 104 9.53 24.14 -22.18
CA VAL A 104 9.77 25.46 -22.78
C VAL A 104 8.82 26.54 -22.24
N SER A 105 7.68 26.16 -21.64
CA SER A 105 6.70 27.10 -21.05
C SER A 105 7.09 27.66 -19.68
N TYR A 106 8.12 27.11 -19.03
CA TYR A 106 8.66 27.70 -17.79
C TYR A 106 9.73 28.74 -18.15
N PRO A 107 9.69 29.97 -17.58
CA PRO A 107 10.63 31.01 -17.95
C PRO A 107 12.06 30.57 -17.61
N LEU A 108 13.00 30.85 -18.51
CA LEU A 108 14.45 30.56 -18.40
C LEU A 108 15.06 30.94 -17.03
N GLN A 109 14.45 31.92 -16.34
CA GLN A 109 14.80 32.33 -14.97
C GLN A 109 14.73 31.19 -13.94
N SER A 110 13.79 30.27 -14.11
CA SER A 110 13.54 29.13 -13.19
C SER A 110 14.64 28.08 -13.28
N TYR A 111 15.16 27.86 -14.49
CA TYR A 111 16.24 26.91 -14.76
C TYR A 111 17.59 27.43 -14.27
N LEU A 112 17.83 28.75 -14.36
CA LEU A 112 19.01 29.41 -13.80
C LEU A 112 19.07 29.31 -12.27
N LEU A 113 17.94 29.47 -11.58
CA LEU A 113 17.86 29.32 -10.11
C LEU A 113 18.12 27.88 -9.66
N LEU A 114 17.60 26.89 -10.40
CA LEU A 114 17.87 25.48 -10.14
C LEU A 114 19.35 25.13 -10.36
N LEU A 115 19.97 25.63 -11.43
CA LEU A 115 21.40 25.44 -11.69
C LEU A 115 22.27 26.17 -10.64
N GLN A 116 21.89 27.37 -10.20
CA GLN A 116 22.60 28.07 -9.12
C GLN A 116 22.53 27.29 -7.80
N HIS A 117 21.36 26.76 -7.43
CA HIS A 117 21.21 25.95 -6.21
C HIS A 117 22.00 24.63 -6.29
N LEU A 118 22.10 24.01 -7.46
CA LEU A 118 22.87 22.78 -7.67
C LEU A 118 24.39 23.03 -7.62
N ILE A 119 24.85 24.16 -8.15
CA ILE A 119 26.27 24.59 -8.08
C ILE A 119 26.68 24.97 -6.65
N ILE A 120 25.79 25.58 -5.87
CA ILE A 120 26.06 25.93 -4.47
C ILE A 120 26.19 24.66 -3.61
N ASN A 121 25.35 23.65 -3.83
CA ASN A 121 25.33 22.44 -3.01
C ASN A 121 26.52 21.50 -3.27
N ILE A 122 27.12 21.54 -4.47
CA ILE A 122 28.34 20.77 -4.81
C ILE A 122 29.60 21.39 -4.17
N ASN A 123 29.62 22.71 -3.94
CA ASN A 123 30.78 23.41 -3.35
C ASN A 123 30.73 23.50 -1.80
N THR A 124 29.73 22.90 -1.17
CA THR A 124 29.59 22.81 0.30
C THR A 124 29.74 21.37 0.81
N PHE A 125 30.62 20.59 0.17
CA PHE A 125 31.20 19.35 0.71
C PHE A 125 32.72 19.39 0.54
#